data_AF-A0A956BRZ2-F1
#
_entry.id   AF-A0A956BRZ2-F1
#
_cell.length_a   1.000
_cell.length_b   1.000
_cell.length_c   1.000
_cell.angle_alpha   90.00
_cell.angle_beta   90.00
_cell.angle_gamma   90.00
#
_symmetry.space_group_name_H-M   'P 1'
#
loop_
_entity.id
_entity.type
_entity.pdbx_description
1 polymer ?
#
loop_
_entity_poly.entity_id
_entity_poly.type
_entity_poly.pdbx_seq_one_letter_code
_entity_poly.pdbx_strand_id
1 'polypeptide(L)'
;MTRTSHRRAPRTPLAALSLALVASSCGGSDRPTELRGSSAFVTDEFGCPMASPMLITSQGETHVLVPGTDGFLRAFDPDDGALSFSVEMPVAEGHVTDVTAPPVLFDDSHLVVALQHISPTFRRLDHQV
;
A
#
# COMPACT_ATOMS: atom_id res chain seq x y z
N MET A 1 49.12 63.06 23.42
CA MET A 1 48.36 62.50 22.28
C MET A 1 47.61 61.26 22.76
N THR A 2 46.29 61.43 22.87
CA THR A 2 45.17 60.45 22.89
C THR A 2 45.48 58.97 22.62
N ARG A 3 45.01 58.07 23.51
CA ARG A 3 43.87 57.17 23.24
C ARG A 3 43.42 56.34 24.46
N THR A 4 42.12 56.06 24.43
CA THR A 4 41.19 55.47 25.39
C THR A 4 41.19 53.94 25.41
N SER A 5 40.80 53.39 26.57
CA SER A 5 39.86 52.26 26.79
C SER A 5 39.95 50.99 25.93
N HIS A 6 40.08 49.82 26.56
CA HIS A 6 38.94 48.89 26.75
C HIS A 6 39.33 47.60 27.48
N ARG A 7 38.48 47.22 28.44
CA ARG A 7 38.46 45.98 29.22
C ARG A 7 38.35 44.74 28.33
N ARG A 8 38.99 43.63 28.72
CA ARG A 8 38.42 42.28 28.54
C ARG A 8 38.62 41.45 29.81
N ALA A 9 37.51 40.94 30.31
CA ALA A 9 37.37 40.08 31.48
C ALA A 9 37.86 38.65 31.20
N PRO A 10 38.27 37.90 32.25
CA PRO A 10 38.72 36.51 32.14
C PRO A 10 37.53 35.56 31.97
N ARG A 11 37.67 34.56 31.12
CA ARG A 11 36.71 33.44 31.00
C ARG A 11 37.45 32.12 30.82
N THR A 12 37.76 31.48 31.94
CA THR A 12 37.70 30.02 32.09
C THR A 12 36.25 29.69 32.47
N PRO A 13 35.62 28.61 31.97
CA PRO A 13 35.92 27.29 32.56
C PRO A 13 35.76 26.05 31.64
N LEU A 14 36.46 25.00 32.07
CA LEU A 14 36.13 23.57 32.04
C LEU A 14 35.21 23.05 30.91
N ALA A 15 35.81 22.29 30.00
CA ALA A 15 35.13 21.28 29.23
C ALA A 15 34.61 20.17 30.17
N ALA A 16 33.31 20.20 30.46
CA ALA A 16 32.61 19.07 31.05
C ALA A 16 32.38 18.04 29.94
N LEU A 17 33.17 16.96 29.97
CA LEU A 17 33.03 15.81 29.08
C LEU A 17 31.81 14.98 29.55
N SER A 18 30.62 15.34 29.09
CA SER A 18 29.41 14.55 29.33
C SER A 18 29.46 13.27 28.49
N LEU A 19 29.78 12.14 29.11
CA LEU A 19 29.56 10.82 28.54
C LEU A 19 28.05 10.59 28.43
N ALA A 20 27.48 10.83 27.24
CA ALA A 20 26.12 10.41 26.93
C ALA A 20 26.14 8.91 26.62
N LEU A 21 25.62 8.11 27.56
CA LEU A 21 25.29 6.71 27.33
C LEU A 21 24.19 6.64 26.26
N VAL A 22 24.54 6.29 25.03
CA VAL A 22 23.55 5.99 23.99
C VAL A 22 23.11 4.54 24.18
N ALA A 23 22.07 4.33 24.99
CA ALA A 23 21.35 3.07 24.98
C ALA A 23 20.52 3.03 23.69
N SER A 24 21.11 2.50 22.62
CA SER A 24 20.38 2.11 21.42
C SER A 24 19.48 0.93 21.79
N SER A 25 18.25 1.21 22.23
CA SER A 25 17.20 0.21 22.30
C SER A 25 16.74 -0.12 20.89
N CYS A 26 17.52 -0.96 20.21
CA CYS A 26 17.07 -1.66 19.01
C CYS A 26 15.93 -2.60 19.42
N GLY A 27 14.79 -2.47 18.75
CA GLY A 27 13.66 -3.39 18.90
C GLY A 27 12.42 -2.75 19.51
N GLY A 28 12.05 -1.55 19.03
CA GLY A 28 10.67 -1.12 19.09
C GLY A 28 9.84 -2.12 18.27
N SER A 29 9.17 -3.04 18.94
CA SER A 29 8.07 -3.77 18.32
C SER A 29 6.93 -2.77 18.16
N ASP A 30 6.95 -2.03 17.05
CA ASP A 30 5.85 -1.20 16.56
C ASP A 30 4.67 -2.10 16.19
N ARG A 31 4.08 -2.73 17.20
CA ARG A 31 2.78 -3.37 17.05
C ARG A 31 1.76 -2.24 16.98
N PRO A 32 0.87 -2.21 15.98
CA PRO A 32 -0.20 -1.24 15.94
C PRO A 32 -0.99 -1.31 17.25
N THR A 33 -0.92 -0.25 18.06
CA THR A 33 -1.46 -0.26 19.43
C THR A 33 -2.99 -0.19 19.44
N GLU A 34 -3.62 0.27 18.35
CA GLU A 34 -5.07 0.19 18.13
C GLU A 34 -5.38 0.05 16.63
N LEU A 35 -5.78 -1.15 16.18
CA LEU A 35 -6.42 -1.31 14.89
C LEU A 35 -7.92 -1.06 15.06
N ARG A 36 -8.46 -0.06 14.36
CA ARG A 36 -9.90 0.20 14.27
C ARG A 36 -10.35 -0.06 12.85
N GLY A 37 -11.35 -0.93 12.70
CA GLY A 37 -12.00 -1.15 11.41
C GLY A 37 -13.05 -0.07 11.17
N SER A 38 -13.02 0.52 9.97
CA SER A 38 -14.08 1.36 9.44
C SER A 38 -14.31 1.01 7.98
N SER A 39 -15.51 1.32 7.47
CA SER A 39 -15.71 1.33 6.02
C SER A 39 -14.82 2.42 5.43
N ALA A 40 -14.03 2.11 4.40
CA ALA A 40 -13.28 3.12 3.66
C ALA A 40 -14.22 3.87 2.72
N PHE A 41 -14.96 3.14 1.89
CA PHE A 41 -16.00 3.65 0.99
C PHE A 41 -17.03 2.55 0.68
N VAL A 42 -18.14 2.92 0.05
CA VAL A 42 -19.15 1.99 -0.46
C VAL A 42 -19.19 2.14 -1.97
N THR A 43 -19.09 1.04 -2.69
CA THR A 43 -19.18 1.00 -4.15
C THR A 43 -20.25 0.00 -4.55
N ASP A 44 -21.08 0.38 -5.51
CA ASP A 44 -22.06 -0.51 -6.11
C ASP A 44 -21.37 -1.33 -7.22
N GLU A 45 -21.73 -2.60 -7.36
CA GLU A 45 -21.34 -3.48 -8.48
C GLU A 45 -19.97 -4.19 -8.43
N PHE A 46 -19.78 -5.13 -7.49
CA PHE A 46 -18.63 -6.06 -7.51
C PHE A 46 -18.96 -7.56 -7.50
N GLY A 47 -20.25 -7.91 -7.47
CA GLY A 47 -20.64 -9.27 -7.11
C GLY A 47 -20.13 -9.63 -5.70
N CYS A 48 -19.83 -10.90 -5.46
CA CYS A 48 -19.19 -11.36 -4.23
C CYS A 48 -17.69 -11.58 -4.50
N PRO A 49 -16.81 -10.59 -4.27
CA PRO A 49 -15.38 -10.76 -4.55
C PRO A 49 -14.82 -11.96 -3.78
N MET A 50 -14.15 -12.85 -4.52
CA MET A 50 -13.58 -14.09 -3.97
C MET A 50 -12.14 -13.90 -3.48
N ALA A 51 -11.49 -12.82 -3.93
CA ALA A 51 -10.14 -12.44 -3.54
C ALA A 51 -10.15 -11.14 -2.73
N SER A 52 -9.23 -11.04 -1.76
CA SER A 52 -9.07 -9.82 -0.98
C SER A 52 -8.58 -8.66 -1.84
N PRO A 53 -9.05 -7.42 -1.57
CA PRO A 53 -8.49 -6.24 -2.21
C PRO A 53 -7.05 -5.99 -1.73
N MET A 54 -6.30 -5.21 -2.52
CA MET A 54 -4.94 -4.82 -2.18
C MET A 54 -4.71 -3.33 -2.46
N LEU A 55 -3.73 -2.74 -1.77
CA LEU A 55 -3.25 -1.40 -2.11
C LEU A 55 -2.20 -1.51 -3.22
N ILE A 56 -2.30 -0.66 -4.23
CA ILE A 56 -1.30 -0.49 -5.28
C ILE A 56 -0.92 0.99 -5.41
N THR A 57 0.24 1.26 -5.99
CA THR A 57 0.61 2.59 -6.45
C THR A 57 0.65 2.60 -7.97
N SER A 58 -0.07 3.51 -8.61
CA SER A 58 -0.07 3.71 -10.05
C SER A 58 0.12 5.18 -10.34
N GLN A 59 1.10 5.53 -11.18
CA GLN A 59 1.38 6.92 -11.55
C GLN A 59 1.62 7.87 -10.35
N GLY A 60 2.07 7.33 -9.21
CA GLY A 60 2.32 8.09 -7.98
C GLY A 60 1.10 8.23 -7.05
N GLU A 61 -0.06 7.70 -7.44
CA GLU A 61 -1.29 7.69 -6.65
C GLU A 61 -1.54 6.32 -6.05
N THR A 62 -2.11 6.27 -4.84
CA THR A 62 -2.47 5.02 -4.17
C THR A 62 -3.90 4.65 -4.55
N HIS A 63 -4.13 3.39 -4.90
CA HIS A 63 -5.46 2.88 -5.21
C HIS A 63 -5.75 1.60 -4.43
N VAL A 64 -7.04 1.35 -4.16
CA VAL A 64 -7.55 0.06 -3.72
C VAL A 64 -7.90 -0.75 -4.96
N LEU A 65 -7.11 -1.79 -5.25
CA LEU A 65 -7.39 -2.72 -6.34
C LEU A 65 -8.30 -3.85 -5.85
N VAL A 66 -9.46 -4.00 -6.49
CA VAL A 66 -10.48 -5.00 -6.16
C VAL A 66 -10.65 -5.96 -7.32
N PRO A 67 -10.47 -7.28 -7.11
CA PRO A 67 -10.82 -8.28 -8.10
C PRO A 67 -12.32 -8.50 -8.17
N GLY A 68 -12.92 -8.21 -9.32
CA GLY A 68 -14.33 -8.48 -9.59
C GLY A 68 -14.58 -9.93 -9.99
N THR A 69 -15.82 -10.39 -9.84
CA THR A 69 -16.27 -11.73 -10.28
C THR A 69 -16.67 -11.79 -11.74
N ASP A 70 -16.52 -10.69 -12.47
CA ASP A 70 -16.95 -10.48 -13.85
C ASP A 70 -15.76 -10.39 -14.82
N GLY A 71 -14.58 -10.84 -14.38
CA GLY A 71 -13.37 -10.81 -15.19
C GLY A 71 -12.66 -9.45 -15.22
N PHE A 72 -13.02 -8.50 -14.36
CA PHE A 72 -12.35 -7.21 -14.27
C PHE A 72 -11.60 -7.05 -12.96
N LEU A 73 -10.40 -6.47 -13.03
CA LEU A 73 -9.75 -5.83 -11.89
C LEU A 73 -10.08 -4.34 -11.93
N ARG A 74 -10.53 -3.76 -10.81
CA ARG A 74 -10.91 -2.35 -10.74
C ARG A 74 -10.14 -1.65 -9.64
N ALA A 75 -9.59 -0.49 -9.96
CA ALA A 75 -8.83 0.34 -9.03
C ALA A 75 -9.68 1.52 -8.58
N PHE A 76 -9.72 1.75 -7.27
CA PHE A 76 -10.50 2.78 -6.62
C PHE A 76 -9.63 3.80 -5.93
N ASP A 77 -10.09 5.05 -5.95
CA ASP A 77 -9.60 6.06 -5.04
C ASP A 77 -9.94 5.62 -3.59
N PRO A 78 -8.95 5.59 -2.68
CA PRO A 78 -9.14 5.15 -1.30
C PRO A 78 -9.97 6.12 -0.45
N ASP A 79 -10.05 7.40 -0.83
CA ASP A 79 -10.69 8.45 -0.04
C ASP A 79 -12.20 8.53 -0.31
N ASP A 80 -12.63 8.41 -1.57
CA ASP A 80 -14.04 8.54 -1.96
C ASP A 80 -14.64 7.30 -2.63
N GLY A 81 -13.83 6.30 -2.98
CA GLY A 81 -14.28 5.09 -3.67
C GLY A 81 -14.64 5.30 -5.14
N ALA A 82 -14.20 6.39 -5.76
CA ALA A 82 -14.39 6.61 -7.20
C ALA A 82 -13.56 5.61 -8.01
N LEU A 83 -14.14 5.07 -9.08
CA LEU A 83 -13.42 4.19 -10.01
C LEU A 83 -12.36 5.01 -10.75
N SER A 84 -11.07 4.70 -10.52
CA SER A 84 -9.95 5.33 -11.21
C SER A 84 -9.71 4.68 -12.58
N PHE A 85 -9.61 3.35 -12.61
CA PHE A 85 -9.43 2.58 -13.84
C PHE A 85 -9.87 1.12 -13.68
N SER A 86 -10.02 0.42 -14.79
CA SER A 86 -10.28 -1.03 -14.83
C SER A 86 -9.37 -1.74 -15.83
N VAL A 87 -9.11 -3.01 -15.56
CA VAL A 87 -8.37 -3.91 -16.44
C VAL A 87 -9.24 -5.14 -16.68
N GLU A 88 -9.57 -5.39 -17.93
CA GLU A 88 -10.25 -6.61 -18.35
C GLU A 88 -9.24 -7.77 -18.38
N MET A 89 -9.58 -8.88 -17.73
CA MET A 89 -8.75 -10.08 -17.73
C MET A 89 -8.99 -10.88 -19.00
N PRO A 90 -7.94 -11.49 -19.57
CA PRO A 90 -8.10 -12.32 -20.75
C PRO A 90 -9.04 -13.50 -20.46
N VAL A 91 -10.02 -13.67 -21.33
CA VAL A 91 -11.00 -14.76 -21.27
C VAL A 91 -11.12 -15.42 -22.64
N ALA A 92 -11.10 -16.75 -22.67
CA ALA A 92 -11.36 -17.48 -23.91
C ALA A 92 -12.86 -17.46 -24.25
N GLU A 93 -13.20 -17.55 -25.53
CA GLU A 93 -14.60 -17.53 -25.98
C GLU A 93 -15.42 -18.65 -25.29
N GLY A 94 -16.55 -18.27 -24.70
CA GLY A 94 -17.43 -19.19 -23.96
C GLY A 94 -17.01 -19.48 -22.51
N HIS A 95 -15.93 -18.87 -22.01
CA HIS A 95 -15.50 -18.96 -20.61
C HIS A 95 -15.92 -17.72 -19.81
N VAL A 96 -15.90 -17.85 -18.49
CA VAL A 96 -15.93 -16.73 -17.53
C VAL A 96 -14.60 -16.74 -16.78
N THR A 97 -14.05 -15.56 -16.51
CA THR A 97 -12.81 -15.41 -15.73
C THR A 97 -13.12 -15.10 -14.27
N ASP A 98 -12.50 -15.83 -13.37
CA ASP A 98 -12.59 -15.65 -11.93
C ASP A 98 -11.20 -15.45 -11.33
N VAL A 99 -11.07 -14.46 -10.43
CA VAL A 99 -9.83 -14.15 -9.73
C VAL A 99 -9.97 -14.67 -8.29
N THR A 100 -9.44 -15.87 -8.05
CA THR A 100 -9.64 -16.57 -6.77
C THR A 100 -8.56 -16.31 -5.73
N ALA A 101 -7.49 -15.61 -6.10
CA ALA A 101 -6.40 -15.25 -5.19
C ALA A 101 -6.13 -13.75 -5.26
N PRO A 102 -5.76 -13.09 -4.15
CA PRO A 102 -5.31 -11.71 -4.18
C PRO A 102 -4.16 -11.55 -5.19
N PRO A 103 -4.22 -10.55 -6.09
CA PRO A 103 -3.11 -10.24 -6.97
C PRO A 103 -1.86 -9.85 -6.16
N VAL A 104 -0.70 -9.93 -6.80
CA VAL A 104 0.59 -9.58 -6.19
C VAL A 104 1.36 -8.66 -7.13
N LEU A 105 1.93 -7.58 -6.59
CA LEU A 105 2.90 -6.76 -7.31
C LEU A 105 4.22 -7.54 -7.41
N PHE A 106 4.67 -7.79 -8.64
CA PHE A 106 5.99 -8.35 -8.90
C PHE A 106 7.06 -7.25 -8.89
N ASP A 107 6.73 -6.11 -9.48
CA ASP A 107 7.50 -4.87 -9.44
C ASP A 107 6.56 -3.67 -9.61
N ASP A 108 7.13 -2.46 -9.79
CA ASP A 108 6.40 -1.20 -9.89
C ASP A 108 5.45 -1.11 -11.12
N SER A 109 5.56 -2.05 -12.06
CA SER A 109 4.82 -2.04 -13.33
C SER A 109 4.12 -3.35 -13.67
N HIS A 110 4.38 -4.43 -12.92
CA HIS A 110 3.85 -5.77 -13.19
C HIS A 110 3.02 -6.28 -12.03
N LEU A 111 1.78 -6.62 -12.34
CA LEU A 111 0.87 -7.32 -11.45
C LEU A 111 0.76 -8.78 -11.91
N VAL A 112 0.92 -9.71 -10.97
CA VAL A 112 0.68 -11.14 -11.17
C VAL A 112 -0.71 -11.47 -10.66
N VAL A 113 -1.51 -12.11 -11.51
CA VAL A 113 -2.93 -12.41 -11.24
C VAL A 113 -3.15 -13.89 -11.50
N ALA A 114 -3.53 -14.63 -10.47
CA ALA A 114 -3.97 -16.01 -10.64
C ALA A 114 -5.42 -16.03 -11.14
N LEU A 115 -5.60 -16.51 -12.37
CA LEU A 115 -6.87 -16.53 -13.08
C LEU A 115 -7.39 -17.97 -13.19
N GLN A 116 -8.70 -18.13 -13.00
CA GLN A 116 -9.40 -19.36 -13.35
C GLN A 116 -10.37 -19.08 -14.48
N HIS A 117 -10.39 -19.95 -15.48
CA HIS A 117 -11.48 -19.97 -16.45
C HIS A 117 -12.51 -20.98 -15.99
N ILE A 118 -13.74 -20.54 -15.84
CA ILE A 118 -14.88 -21.36 -15.41
C ILE A 118 -15.96 -21.38 -16.48
N SER A 119 -16.73 -22.46 -16.53
CA SER A 119 -17.95 -22.51 -17.34
C SER A 119 -19.04 -21.63 -16.72
N PRO A 120 -20.10 -21.30 -17.48
CA PRO A 120 -21.31 -20.68 -16.91
C PRO A 120 -21.99 -21.49 -15.80
N THR A 121 -21.62 -22.77 -15.63
CA THR A 121 -22.08 -23.67 -14.56
C THR A 121 -21.07 -23.80 -13.41
N PHE A 122 -20.12 -22.88 -13.31
CA PHE A 122 -19.09 -22.81 -12.27
C PHE A 122 -18.16 -24.04 -12.21
N ARG A 123 -17.99 -24.75 -13.33
CA ARG A 123 -16.97 -25.80 -13.44
C ARG A 123 -15.67 -25.18 -13.91
N ARG A 124 -14.58 -25.40 -13.17
CA ARG A 124 -13.22 -25.02 -13.63
C ARG A 124 -12.89 -25.72 -14.95
N LEU A 125 -12.47 -24.93 -15.93
CA LEU A 125 -12.06 -25.37 -17.26
C LEU A 125 -10.53 -25.30 -17.40
N ASP A 126 -9.93 -24.20 -16.93
CA ASP A 126 -8.48 -23.95 -16.97
C ASP A 126 -8.04 -23.03 -15.82
N HIS A 127 -6.72 -22.91 -15.59
CA HIS A 127 -6.12 -21.98 -14.64
C HIS A 127 -4.78 -21.42 -15.18
N GLN A 128 -4.52 -20.14 -14.90
CA GLN A 128 -3.37 -19.40 -15.39
C GLN A 128 -2.81 -18.50 -14.28
N VAL A 129 -1.51 -18.20 -14.33
CA VAL A 129 -0.80 -17.30 -13.40
C VAL A 129 0.08 -16.36 -14.21
#